data_AF-A0A3M8PBF1-F1
#
_entry.id   AF-A0A3M8PBF1-F1
#
_cell.length_a   1.000
_cell.length_b   1.000
_cell.length_c   1.000
_cell.angle_alpha   90.00
_cell.angle_beta   90.00
_cell.angle_gamma   90.00
#
_symmetry.space_group_name_H-M   'P 1'
#
loop_
_entity.id
_entity.type
_entity.pdbx_description
1 polymer ?
#
loop_
_entity_poly.entity_id
_entity_poly.type
_entity_poly.pdbx_seq_one_letter_code
_entity_poly.pdbx_strand_id
1 'polypeptide(L)' 'MSYMNLLMVIFGLIAIVAAIGTVQTFKNKEVLGFLFNFGTFAIFGAFTVATIITQGYPPSLH' A
#
# COMPACT_ATOMS: atom_id res chain seq x y z
N MET A 1 17.67 20.87 -2.69
CA MET A 1 18.19 19.56 -2.25
C MET A 1 16.98 18.66 -2.05
N SER A 2 16.57 17.90 -3.08
CA SER A 2 15.34 17.09 -2.99
C SER A 2 15.58 15.87 -2.11
N TYR A 3 15.07 15.92 -0.87
CA TYR A 3 14.92 14.72 -0.05
C TYR A 3 13.83 13.85 -0.68
N MET A 4 14.20 12.63 -1.07
CA MET A 4 13.24 11.64 -1.54
C MET A 4 12.31 11.25 -0.39
N ASN A 5 11.01 11.48 -0.53
CA ASN A 5 10.03 11.14 0.49
C ASN A 5 9.81 9.61 0.51
N LEU A 6 10.46 8.93 1.47
CA LEU A 6 10.45 7.47 1.60
C LEU A 6 9.07 6.89 1.94
N LEU A 7 8.13 7.72 2.41
CA LEU A 7 6.78 7.32 2.80
C LEU A 7 6.06 6.58 1.68
N MET A 8 6.26 7.03 0.44
CA MET A 8 5.56 6.45 -0.70
C MET A 8 6.03 5.03 -1.02
N VAL A 9 7.33 4.81 -0.85
CA VAL A 9 7.93 3.48 -1.00
C VAL A 9 7.39 2.54 0.08
N ILE A 10 7.30 3.03 1.32
CA ILE A 10 6.76 2.25 2.44
C ILE A 10 5.31 1.84 2.19
N PHE A 11 4.44 2.76 1.77
CA PHE A 11 3.04 2.44 1.47
C PHE A 11 2.88 1.44 0.32
N GLY A 12 3.71 1.56 -0.73
CA GLY A 12 3.73 0.58 -1.82
C GLY A 12 4.14 -0.82 -1.34
N LEU A 13 5.19 -0.91 -0.51
CA LEU A 13 5.62 -2.18 0.08
C LEU A 13 4.54 -2.78 0.99
N ILE A 14 3.90 -1.97 1.84
CA ILE A 14 2.79 -2.39 2.69
C ILE A 14 1.64 -2.93 1.83
N ALA A 15 1.28 -2.26 0.73
CA ALA A 15 0.23 -2.74 -0.15
C ALA A 15 0.57 -4.11 -0.75
N ILE A 16 1.81 -4.33 -1.22
CA ILE A 16 2.23 -5.62 -1.77
C ILE A 16 2.14 -6.73 -0.71
N VAL A 17 2.65 -6.48 0.51
CA VAL A 17 2.60 -7.47 1.60
C VAL A 17 1.15 -7.75 2.03
N ALA A 18 0.31 -6.71 2.10
CA ALA A 18 -1.10 -6.84 2.43
C ALA A 18 -1.90 -7.62 1.38
N ALA A 19 -1.56 -7.50 0.08
CA ALA A 19 -2.14 -8.33 -0.97
C ALA A 19 -1.82 -9.81 -0.75
N ILE A 20 -0.56 -10.12 -0.42
CA ILE A 20 -0.13 -11.49 -0.11
C ILE A 20 -0.86 -12.01 1.13
N GLY A 21 -0.95 -11.21 2.21
CA GLY A 21 -1.68 -11.56 3.43
C GLY A 21 -3.19 -11.75 3.21
N THR A 22 -3.79 -10.98 2.29
CA THR A 22 -5.19 -11.15 1.89
C THR A 22 -5.44 -12.53 1.28
N VAL A 23 -4.56 -12.99 0.38
CA VAL A 23 -4.68 -14.33 -0.23
C VAL A 23 -4.48 -15.43 0.82
N GLN A 24 -3.54 -15.26 1.76
CA GLN A 24 -3.31 -16.25 2.81
C GLN A 24 -4.50 -16.38 3.78
N THR A 25 -5.01 -15.24 4.27
CA THR A 25 -6.16 -15.21 5.19
C THR A 25 -7.43 -15.74 4.55
N PHE A 26 -7.62 -15.50 3.25
CA PHE A 26 -8.71 -16.12 2.48
C PHE A 26 -8.62 -17.65 2.46
N LYS A 27 -7.42 -18.20 2.22
CA LYS A 27 -7.19 -19.66 2.24
C LYS A 27 -7.41 -20.28 3.63
N ASN A 28 -7.01 -19.58 4.68
CA ASN A 28 -7.18 -20.04 6.06
C ASN A 28 -8.57 -19.76 6.66
N LYS A 29 -9.50 -19.18 5.88
CA LYS A 29 -10.85 -18.78 6.32
C LYS A 29 -10.85 -17.82 7.52
N GLU A 30 -9.79 -17.04 7.67
CA GLU A 30 -9.67 -16.05 8.73
C GLU A 30 -10.35 -14.74 8.30
N VAL A 31 -11.64 -14.61 8.63
CA VAL A 31 -12.48 -13.48 8.20
C VAL A 31 -11.93 -12.14 8.70
N LEU A 32 -11.51 -12.08 9.97
CA LEU A 32 -10.96 -10.85 10.57
C LEU A 32 -9.62 -10.47 9.92
N GLY A 33 -8.74 -11.46 9.75
CA GLY A 33 -7.46 -11.28 9.07
C GLY A 33 -7.64 -10.80 7.63
N PHE A 34 -8.60 -11.39 6.90
CA PHE A 34 -8.94 -10.98 5.54
C PHE A 34 -9.39 -9.52 5.50
N LEU A 35 -10.31 -9.11 6.38
CA LEU A 35 -10.82 -7.74 6.40
C LEU A 35 -9.69 -6.72 6.65
N PHE A 36 -8.80 -6.99 7.60
CA PHE A 36 -7.67 -6.11 7.89
C PHE A 36 -6.62 -6.08 6.78
N ASN A 37 -6.26 -7.23 6.22
CA ASN A 37 -5.29 -7.30 5.12
C ASN A 37 -5.84 -6.63 3.86
N PHE A 38 -7.11 -6.91 3.52
CA PHE A 38 -7.76 -6.32 2.37
C PHE A 38 -7.93 -4.80 2.54
N GLY A 39 -8.36 -4.35 3.72
CA GLY A 39 -8.44 -2.91 4.03
C GLY A 39 -7.09 -2.21 3.93
N THR A 40 -6.03 -2.85 4.44
CA THR A 40 -4.65 -2.34 4.32
C THR A 40 -4.23 -2.22 2.85
N PHE A 41 -4.43 -3.28 2.05
CA PHE A 41 -4.13 -3.27 0.62
C PHE A 41 -4.89 -2.17 -0.11
N ALA A 42 -6.21 -2.05 0.13
CA ALA A 42 -7.07 -1.09 -0.54
C ALA A 42 -6.66 0.35 -0.20
N ILE A 43 -6.47 0.69 1.08
CA ILE A 43 -6.18 2.05 1.50
C ILE A 43 -4.77 2.47 1.10
N PHE A 44 -3.74 1.70 1.47
CA PHE A 44 -2.35 2.05 1.17
C PHE A 44 -2.03 1.91 -0.33
N GLY A 45 -2.65 0.94 -1.00
CA GLY A 45 -2.54 0.78 -2.46
C GLY A 45 -3.20 1.95 -3.20
N ALA A 46 -4.42 2.35 -2.81
CA ALA A 46 -5.09 3.49 -3.42
C ALA A 46 -4.33 4.80 -3.18
N PHE A 47 -3.82 5.03 -1.97
CA PHE A 47 -2.93 6.17 -1.70
C PHE A 47 -1.69 6.13 -2.59
N THR A 48 -1.11 4.96 -2.78
CA THR A 48 0.06 4.79 -3.66
C THR A 48 -0.21 5.15 -5.10
N VAL A 49 -1.31 4.64 -5.64
CA VAL A 49 -1.72 4.95 -7.00
C VAL A 49 -2.05 6.45 -7.13
N ALA A 50 -2.78 7.02 -6.16
CA ALA A 50 -3.12 8.43 -6.18
C ALA A 50 -1.88 9.33 -6.20
N THR A 51 -0.88 9.04 -5.37
CA THR A 51 0.38 9.81 -5.36
C THR A 51 1.15 9.66 -6.66
N ILE A 52 1.25 8.45 -7.21
CA ILE A 52 1.93 8.23 -8.49
C ILE A 52 1.27 9.05 -9.61
N ILE A 53 -0.06 9.10 -9.64
CA ILE A 53 -0.82 9.84 -10.67
C ILE A 53 -0.70 11.35 -10.48
N THR A 54 -0.76 11.84 -9.24
CA THR A 54 -0.87 13.28 -8.94
C THR A 54 0.48 13.98 -8.75
N GLN A 55 1.48 13.28 -8.23
CA GLN A 55 2.78 13.84 -7.86
C GLN A 55 3.97 13.12 -8.53
N GLY A 56 3.73 12.04 -9.29
CA GLY A 56 4.78 11.23 -9.89
C GLY A 56 5.52 10.35 -8.88
N TYR A 57 6.59 9.70 -9.33
CA TYR A 57 7.44 8.86 -8.50
C TYR A 57 8.93 9.08 -8.84
N PRO A 58 9.77 9.56 -7.90
CA PRO A 58 9.46 9.85 -6.50
C PRO A 58 8.72 11.20 -6.32
N PRO A 59 7.77 11.31 -5.36
CA PRO A 59 7.07 12.56 -5.12
C PRO A 59 8.05 13.65 -4.68
N SER A 60 8.31 14.60 -5.57
CA SER A 60 9.11 15.77 -5.29
C SER A 60 8.24 16.80 -4.59
N LEU A 61 8.39 16.94 -3.28
CA LEU A 61 7.93 18.12 -2.58
C LEU A 61 8.84 19.28 -3.00
N HIS A 62 8.24 20.31 -3.60
CA HIS A 62 8.91 21.59 -3.85
C HIS A 62 9.12 22.31 -2.53
#